data_AF-A0AAE9QWD2-F1
#
_entry.id   AF-A0AAE9QWD2-F1
#
_cell.length_a   1.000
_cell.length_b   1.000
_cell.length_c   1.000
_cell.angle_alpha   90.00
_cell.angle_beta   90.00
_cell.angle_gamma   90.00
#
_symmetry.space_group_name_H-M   'P 1'
#
loop_
_entity.id
_entity.type
_entity.pdbx_description
1 polymer ?
#
loop_
_entity_poly.entity_id
_entity_poly.type
_entity_poly.pdbx_seq_one_letter_code
_entity_poly.pdbx_strand_id
1 'polypeptide(L)'
;MENNKEYQTITNSKGYPIPKYFKYFKELVNKDRELAEYLCMNYEKLGSEDLGALLEQVEQGLSWIVDLIDSKNLVYKPKRGRQKPKNSNKKGFESVQTSKP
;
A
#
# COMPACT_ATOMS: atom_id res chain seq x y z
N MET A 1 15.92 7.81 -24.19
CA MET A 1 15.88 9.10 -23.48
C MET A 1 15.94 8.79 -21.99
N GLU A 2 17.01 9.23 -21.31
CA GLU A 2 17.17 9.05 -19.87
C GLU A 2 16.15 9.91 -19.13
N ASN A 3 15.02 9.31 -18.78
CA ASN A 3 14.11 9.86 -17.79
C ASN A 3 14.70 9.62 -16.40
N ASN A 4 15.79 10.33 -16.07
CA ASN A 4 16.31 10.45 -14.70
C ASN A 4 15.31 11.25 -13.86
N LYS A 5 14.11 10.71 -13.66
CA LYS A 5 13.21 11.17 -12.60
C LYS A 5 13.89 10.79 -11.30
N GLU A 6 14.49 11.77 -10.63
CA GLU A 6 14.97 11.60 -9.26
C GLU A 6 13.76 11.28 -8.37
N TYR A 7 13.61 10.00 -8.04
CA TYR A 7 12.68 9.57 -7.02
C TYR A 7 13.21 10.04 -5.67
N GLN A 8 12.39 10.78 -4.91
CA GLN A 8 12.74 11.02 -3.51
C GLN A 8 12.73 9.67 -2.80
N THR A 9 13.87 9.30 -2.22
CA THR A 9 14.03 8.06 -1.47
C THR A 9 14.24 8.34 0.02
N ILE A 10 13.91 7.36 0.84
CA ILE A 10 14.33 7.28 2.24
C ILE A 10 15.15 6.01 2.42
N THR A 11 16.08 5.98 3.36
CA THR A 11 16.86 4.78 3.64
C THR A 11 16.11 3.90 4.64
N ASN A 12 15.91 2.62 4.32
CA ASN A 12 15.29 1.69 5.26
C ASN A 12 16.27 1.24 6.35
N SER A 13 15.80 0.48 7.34
CA SER A 13 16.65 -0.04 8.43
C SER A 13 17.79 -0.94 7.98
N LYS A 14 17.72 -1.47 6.75
CA LYS A 14 18.74 -2.30 6.12
C LYS A 14 19.71 -1.51 5.23
N GLY A 15 19.58 -0.18 5.16
CA GLY A 15 20.47 0.68 4.37
C GLY A 15 20.07 0.83 2.90
N TYR A 16 18.93 0.28 2.46
CA TYR A 16 18.49 0.39 1.07
C TYR A 16 17.63 1.65 0.83
N PRO A 17 17.87 2.39 -0.25
CA PRO A 17 17.00 3.49 -0.65
C PRO A 17 15.67 2.93 -1.14
N ILE A 18 14.58 3.34 -0.49
CA ILE A 18 13.21 3.01 -0.89
C ILE A 18 12.46 4.27 -1.30
N PRO A 19 11.54 4.21 -2.27
CA PRO A 19 10.75 5.38 -2.66
C PRO A 19 9.98 5.94 -1.47
N LYS A 20 10.11 7.25 -1.24
CA LYS A 20 9.48 7.94 -0.10
C LYS A 20 7.96 7.99 -0.22
N TYR A 21 7.44 8.13 -1.43
CA TYR A 21 6.00 8.27 -1.66
C TYR A 21 5.45 7.08 -2.45
N PHE A 22 4.24 6.66 -2.07
CA PHE A 22 3.52 5.57 -2.72
C PHE A 22 3.32 5.77 -4.24
N LYS A 23 3.13 7.02 -4.70
CA LYS A 23 3.03 7.32 -6.14
C LYS A 23 4.25 6.85 -6.93
N TYR A 24 5.44 6.91 -6.34
CA TYR A 24 6.68 6.47 -6.97
C TYR A 24 6.79 4.96 -7.01
N PHE A 25 6.23 4.26 -6.02
CA PHE A 25 6.16 2.80 -6.03
C PHE A 25 5.36 2.30 -7.22
N LYS A 26 4.16 2.86 -7.47
CA LYS A 26 3.36 2.50 -8.66
C LYS A 26 4.11 2.78 -9.96
N GLU A 27 4.75 3.95 -10.08
CA GLU A 27 5.55 4.27 -11.28
C GLU A 27 6.71 3.29 -11.52
N LEU A 28 7.38 2.83 -10.45
CA LEU A 28 8.47 1.86 -10.56
C LEU A 28 7.97 0.48 -10.98
N VAL A 29 6.91 -0.02 -10.34
CA VAL A 29 6.32 -1.32 -10.70
C VAL A 29 5.87 -1.33 -12.16
N ASN A 30 5.30 -0.23 -12.65
CA ASN A 30 4.93 -0.10 -14.07
C ASN A 30 6.15 -0.18 -15.00
N LYS A 31 7.26 0.47 -14.66
CA LYS A 31 8.50 0.38 -15.45
C LYS A 31 9.06 -1.03 -15.46
N ASP A 32 9.07 -1.71 -14.31
CA ASP A 32 9.52 -3.09 -14.21
C ASP A 32 8.63 -4.02 -15.04
N ARG A 33 7.31 -3.78 -15.06
CA ARG A 33 6.34 -4.52 -15.88
C ARG A 33 6.62 -4.35 -17.37
N GLU A 34 6.77 -3.11 -17.83
CA GLU A 34 7.10 -2.81 -19.24
C GLU A 34 8.43 -3.44 -19.67
N LEU A 35 9.43 -3.46 -18.78
CA LEU A 35 10.71 -4.12 -19.03
C LEU A 35 10.56 -5.65 -19.12
N ALA A 36 9.80 -6.26 -18.21
CA ALA A 36 9.53 -7.70 -18.23
C ALA A 36 8.79 -8.10 -19.52
N GLU A 37 7.77 -7.34 -19.91
CA GLU A 37 7.03 -7.51 -21.17
C GLU A 37 7.97 -7.42 -22.39
N TYR A 38 8.81 -6.38 -22.44
CA TYR A 38 9.79 -6.23 -23.51
C TYR A 38 10.76 -7.42 -23.61
N LEU A 39 11.31 -7.87 -22.48
CA LEU A 39 12.20 -9.03 -22.44
C LEU A 39 11.46 -10.31 -22.84
N CYS A 40 10.22 -10.49 -22.38
CA CYS A 40 9.35 -11.61 -22.73
C CYS A 40 8.94 -11.63 -24.20
N MET A 41 8.95 -10.51 -24.92
CA MET A 41 8.72 -10.49 -26.37
C MET A 41 10.00 -10.76 -27.17
N ASN A 42 11.17 -10.66 -26.55
CA ASN A 42 12.46 -10.77 -27.23
C ASN A 42 13.31 -11.96 -26.75
N TYR A 43 12.78 -12.83 -25.87
CA TYR A 43 13.53 -13.94 -25.28
C TYR A 43 14.03 -14.97 -26.30
N GLU A 44 13.37 -15.14 -27.44
CA GLU A 44 13.84 -16.02 -28.51
C GLU A 44 15.21 -15.55 -29.05
N LYS A 45 15.44 -14.23 -29.11
CA LYS A 45 16.77 -13.66 -29.41
C LYS A 45 17.79 -13.89 -28.29
N LEU A 46 17.33 -14.21 -27.09
CA LEU A 46 18.13 -14.55 -25.91
C LEU A 46 18.39 -16.08 -25.81
N GLY A 47 17.79 -16.89 -26.69
CA GLY A 47 18.10 -18.31 -26.87
C GLY A 47 17.60 -19.26 -25.77
N SER A 48 16.52 -18.93 -25.05
CA SER A 48 16.04 -19.77 -23.95
C SER A 48 14.51 -19.71 -23.76
N GLU A 49 13.82 -20.82 -24.04
CA GLU A 49 12.37 -20.96 -23.82
C GLU A 49 11.97 -20.86 -22.34
N ASP A 50 12.76 -21.47 -21.45
CA ASP A 50 12.57 -21.38 -20.00
C ASP A 50 12.63 -19.93 -19.49
N LEU A 51 13.51 -19.11 -20.10
CA LEU A 51 13.61 -17.69 -19.79
C LEU A 51 12.35 -16.94 -20.25
N GLY A 52 11.77 -17.29 -21.39
CA GLY A 52 10.50 -16.74 -21.86
C GLY A 52 9.37 -17.00 -20.86
N ALA A 53 9.20 -18.24 -20.43
CA ALA A 53 8.18 -18.63 -19.45
C ALA A 53 8.37 -17.92 -18.10
N LEU A 54 9.61 -17.77 -17.62
CA LEU A 54 9.91 -17.02 -16.40
C LEU A 54 9.54 -15.55 -16.54
N LEU A 55 9.89 -14.92 -17.66
CA LEU A 55 9.61 -13.50 -17.90
C LEU A 55 8.11 -13.23 -18.03
N GLU A 56 7.35 -14.15 -18.63
CA GLU A 56 5.90 -14.09 -18.68
C GLU A 56 5.30 -14.12 -17.26
N GLN A 57 5.77 -15.04 -16.40
CA GLN A 57 5.30 -15.12 -15.02
C GLN A 57 5.65 -13.85 -14.22
N VAL A 58 6.82 -13.25 -14.47
CA VAL A 58 7.22 -11.99 -13.84
C VAL A 58 6.34 -10.83 -14.30
N GLU A 59 6.06 -10.71 -15.61
CA GLU A 59 5.16 -9.69 -16.16
C GLU A 59 3.77 -9.79 -15.53
N GLN A 60 3.18 -10.99 -15.51
CA GLN A 60 1.86 -11.23 -14.93
C GLN A 60 1.82 -10.89 -13.43
N GLY A 61 2.87 -11.27 -12.68
CA GLY A 61 2.98 -10.94 -11.26
C GLY A 61 3.03 -9.43 -11.00
N LEU A 62 3.75 -8.68 -11.85
CA LEU A 62 3.80 -7.21 -11.75
C LEU A 62 2.47 -6.58 -12.14
N SER A 63 1.79 -7.09 -13.18
CA SER A 63 0.43 -6.70 -13.55
C SER A 63 -0.54 -6.84 -12.38
N TRP A 64 -0.53 -7.97 -11.66
CA TRP A 64 -1.37 -8.15 -10.47
C TRP A 64 -1.05 -7.16 -9.35
N ILE A 65 0.22 -6.79 -9.16
CA ILE A 65 0.59 -5.79 -8.15
C ILE A 65 0.03 -4.41 -8.52
N VAL A 66 0.08 -4.02 -9.80
CA VAL A 66 -0.51 -2.75 -10.28
C VAL A 66 -2.02 -2.74 -10.06
N ASP A 67 -2.72 -3.81 -10.44
CA ASP A 67 -4.16 -3.95 -10.23
C ASP A 67 -4.52 -3.90 -8.74
N LEU A 68 -3.70 -4.52 -7.89
CA LEU A 68 -3.90 -4.52 -6.45
C LEU A 68 -3.74 -3.12 -5.85
N ILE A 69 -2.75 -2.35 -6.33
CA ILE A 69 -2.57 -0.93 -5.97
C ILE A 69 -3.81 -0.12 -6.36
N ASP A 70 -4.32 -0.31 -7.58
CA ASP A 70 -5.44 0.47 -8.12
C ASP A 70 -6.79 0.10 -7.51
N SER A 71 -6.96 -1.16 -7.12
CA SER A 71 -8.16 -1.64 -6.43
C SER A 71 -8.35 -1.03 -5.04
N LYS A 72 -7.34 -0.36 -4.47
CA LYS A 72 -7.33 0.15 -3.07
C LYS A 72 -7.63 -0.93 -2.01
N ASN A 73 -7.57 -2.21 -2.37
CA ASN A 73 -7.78 -3.32 -1.44
C ASN A 73 -6.65 -3.41 -0.39
N LEU A 74 -5.51 -2.80 -0.66
CA LEU A 74 -4.38 -2.68 0.28
C LEU A 74 -4.60 -1.67 1.41
N VAL A 75 -5.72 -0.92 1.40
CA VAL A 75 -6.00 0.05 2.47
C VAL A 75 -6.26 -0.69 3.78
N TYR A 76 -5.21 -0.80 4.59
CA TYR A 76 -5.31 -1.28 5.95
C TYR A 76 -6.34 -0.43 6.71
N LYS A 77 -7.45 -1.06 7.11
CA LYS A 77 -8.42 -0.47 8.03
C LYS A 77 -8.02 -0.89 9.44
N PRO A 78 -7.38 0.00 10.24
CA PRO A 78 -7.11 -0.33 11.63
C PRO A 78 -8.43 -0.67 12.33
N LYS A 79 -8.44 -1.77 13.10
CA LYS A 79 -9.54 -2.06 14.03
C LYS A 79 -9.67 -0.84 14.96
N ARG A 80 -10.75 -0.08 14.83
CA ARG A 80 -11.06 1.01 15.77
C ARG A 80 -11.12 0.39 17.17
N GLY A 81 -10.16 0.74 18.03
CA GLY A 81 -10.21 0.32 19.43
C GLY A 81 -11.55 0.71 20.03
N ARG A 82 -12.16 -0.18 20.83
CA ARG A 82 -13.42 0.07 21.54
C ARG A 82 -13.34 1.45 22.21
N GLN A 83 -14.18 2.39 21.79
CA GLN A 83 -14.35 3.63 22.54
C GLN A 83 -14.85 3.25 23.93
N LYS A 84 -14.07 3.58 24.97
CA LYS A 84 -14.56 3.48 26.35
C LYS A 84 -15.78 4.39 26.46
N PRO A 85 -16.95 3.90 26.92
CA PRO A 85 -18.10 4.77 27.11
C PRO A 85 -17.73 5.86 28.11
N LYS A 86 -17.92 7.12 27.71
CA LYS A 86 -17.86 8.25 28.64
C LYS A 86 -19.07 8.11 29.57
N ASN A 87 -18.85 7.77 30.83
CA ASN A 87 -19.88 7.89 31.87
C ASN A 87 -20.25 9.37 32.02
N SER A 88 -21.35 9.78 31.40
CA SER A 88 -22.06 11.00 31.76
C SER A 88 -23.10 10.64 32.82
N ASN A 89 -22.69 10.66 34.09
CA ASN A 89 -23.66 10.68 35.18
C ASN A 89 -24.38 12.04 35.13
N LYS A 90 -25.59 12.01 34.57
CA LYS A 90 -26.58 13.09 34.63
C LYS A 90 -26.95 13.33 36.10
N LYS A 91 -26.93 14.60 36.50
CA LYS A 91 -27.57 15.11 37.72
C LYS A 91 -29.07 14.79 37.70
N GLY A 92 -29.63 14.54 38.88
CA GLY A 92 -31.04 14.79 39.16
C GLY A 92 -31.65 13.76 40.11
N PHE A 93 -31.78 14.13 41.39
CA PHE A 93 -33.01 13.92 42.16
C PHE A 93 -33.03 14.96 43.28
N GLU A 94 -33.92 15.93 43.13
CA GLU A 94 -34.46 16.73 44.23
C GLU A 94 -35.42 15.84 45.02
N SER A 95 -35.37 15.93 46.35
CA SER A 95 -36.55 15.78 47.18
C SER A 95 -36.48 16.76 48.35
N VAL A 96 -37.52 17.59 48.41
CA VAL A 96 -37.84 18.60 49.40
C VAL A 96 -38.58 17.94 50.58
N GLN A 97 -38.62 18.65 51.72
CA GLN A 97 -39.45 18.51 52.93
C GLN A 97 -38.74 17.80 54.10
N THR A 98 -38.70 18.33 55.32
CA THR A 98 -39.72 19.07 56.08
C THR A 98 -39.12 20.06 57.09
N SER A 99 -39.90 21.07 57.46
CA SER A 99 -39.63 22.07 58.50
C SER A 99 -40.44 21.79 59.77
N LYS A 100 -39.73 21.76 60.93
CA LYS A 100 -40.10 22.29 62.28
C LYS A 100 -41.26 21.63 63.07
N PRO A 101 -41.36 21.79 64.41
CA PRO A 101 -41.00 22.96 65.26
C PRO A 101 -39.58 23.00 65.82
#